data_AF-X0YZA9-F1
#
_entry.id   AF-X0YZA9-F1
#
_cell.length_a   1.000
_cell.length_b   1.000
_cell.length_c   1.000
_cell.angle_alpha   90.00
_cell.angle_beta   90.00
_cell.angle_gamma   90.00
#
_symmetry.space_group_name_H-M   'P 1'
#
loop_
_entity.id
_entity.type
_entity.pdbx_description
1 polymer ?
#
loop_
_entity_poly.entity_id
_entity_poly.type
_entity_poly.pdbx_seq_one_letter_code
_entity_poly.pdbx_strand_id
1 'polypeptide(L)'
;MVLPTGEIIETGSQANKYSKFPFNRFGNGPDLASLFCGDNGIFGVKTKISLQAFPRPPFANYKTFLLPRKSVETSANIFTEIRQKGVDVYDAIYIMDLLVSVGCQYGLFPLWENLKRKRGIFFYVIEANSEVELEEKTKQLDNILLSNKAEELGREIGDGNFAKWHYTEQGHWLFAHNLWGVVPGFEPLDAECHTPINSYPAILKDLDQWDQKHTEEMNMILKIAGFRPITGSGPIILVDGNNVEFTCGFTSFASYIDGKNYDIIREINLKLWKSILERVTKHGVQWYMMGEMVSRLMVEIGAYSEEYYNFLKDLKKTLDP
;
A
#
# COMPACT_ATOMS: atom_id res chain seq x y z
N MET A 1 -16.47 -19.99 11.59
CA MET A 1 -15.25 -20.53 10.94
C MET A 1 -15.28 -22.05 11.04
N VAL A 2 -14.78 -22.77 10.05
CA VAL A 2 -14.54 -24.22 10.10
C VAL A 2 -13.05 -24.44 10.38
N LEU A 3 -12.74 -25.10 11.49
CA LEU A 3 -11.38 -25.48 11.87
C LEU A 3 -10.93 -26.72 11.08
N PRO A 4 -9.61 -26.97 10.99
CA PRO A 4 -9.06 -28.19 10.38
C PRO A 4 -9.59 -29.49 10.99
N THR A 5 -9.95 -29.47 12.28
CA THR A 5 -10.63 -30.59 12.98
C THR A 5 -12.06 -30.85 12.48
N GLY A 6 -12.61 -29.98 11.63
CA GLY A 6 -14.01 -30.00 11.18
C GLY A 6 -14.98 -29.29 12.12
N GLU A 7 -14.52 -28.84 13.30
CA GLU A 7 -15.35 -28.11 14.25
C GLU A 7 -15.71 -26.72 13.72
N ILE A 8 -16.92 -26.27 14.06
CA ILE A 8 -17.41 -24.94 13.69
C ILE A 8 -17.40 -24.07 14.93
N ILE A 9 -16.69 -22.94 14.86
CA ILE A 9 -16.67 -21.94 15.91
C ILE A 9 -17.25 -20.61 15.44
N GLU A 10 -17.86 -19.89 16.38
CA GLU A 10 -18.28 -18.50 16.23
C GLU A 10 -17.47 -17.62 17.19
N THR A 11 -17.11 -16.41 16.76
CA THR A 11 -16.32 -15.45 17.55
C THR A 11 -17.13 -14.18 17.83
N GLY A 12 -16.63 -13.32 18.73
CA GLY A 12 -17.33 -12.12 19.19
C GLY A 12 -18.62 -12.44 19.94
N SER A 13 -19.66 -11.64 19.71
CA SER A 13 -20.99 -11.82 20.31
C SER A 13 -21.63 -13.17 20.05
N GLN A 14 -21.38 -13.77 18.89
CA GLN A 14 -21.92 -15.07 18.50
C GLN A 14 -21.22 -16.25 19.20
N ALA A 15 -20.09 -16.04 19.89
CA ALA A 15 -19.54 -17.04 20.79
C ALA A 15 -20.51 -17.38 21.95
N ASN A 16 -21.42 -16.45 22.30
CA ASN A 16 -22.49 -16.72 23.24
C ASN A 16 -23.67 -17.38 22.52
N LYS A 17 -23.95 -18.64 22.84
CA LYS A 17 -25.07 -19.42 22.26
C LYS A 17 -26.46 -18.79 22.44
N TYR A 18 -26.63 -17.82 23.34
CA TYR A 18 -27.88 -17.10 23.54
C TYR A 18 -27.99 -15.83 22.67
N SER A 19 -26.91 -15.41 22.01
CA SER A 19 -26.94 -14.34 21.02
C SER A 19 -27.66 -14.82 19.76
N LYS A 20 -28.67 -14.07 19.32
CA LYS A 20 -29.47 -14.42 18.14
C LYS A 20 -28.91 -13.83 16.84
N PHE A 21 -28.09 -12.79 16.94
CA PHE A 21 -27.49 -12.10 15.81
C PHE A 21 -26.12 -11.54 16.21
N PRO A 22 -25.17 -11.44 15.27
CA PRO A 22 -23.89 -10.79 15.53
C PRO A 22 -24.10 -9.28 15.70
N PHE A 23 -23.60 -8.71 16.80
CA PHE A 23 -23.72 -7.27 17.08
C PHE A 23 -22.43 -6.65 17.63
N ASN A 24 -21.48 -7.46 18.11
CA ASN A 24 -20.23 -6.96 18.67
C ASN A 24 -19.08 -7.94 18.43
N ARG A 25 -17.88 -7.42 18.16
CA ARG A 25 -16.62 -8.17 18.07
C ARG A 25 -15.97 -8.35 19.44
N PHE A 26 -16.03 -7.32 20.28
CA PHE A 26 -15.27 -7.26 21.52
C PHE A 26 -16.04 -7.82 22.72
N GLY A 27 -15.34 -8.43 23.68
CA GLY A 27 -15.92 -9.05 24.89
C GLY A 27 -15.73 -10.56 24.92
N ASN A 28 -16.29 -11.23 25.93
CA ASN A 28 -16.16 -12.69 26.17
C ASN A 28 -14.72 -13.20 26.34
N GLY A 29 -13.78 -12.33 26.73
CA GLY A 29 -12.36 -12.67 26.91
C GLY A 29 -11.45 -12.00 25.85
N PRO A 30 -10.31 -12.63 25.49
CA PRO A 30 -9.45 -12.16 24.42
C PRO A 30 -10.18 -12.08 23.06
N ASP A 31 -9.79 -11.14 22.20
CA ASP A 31 -10.32 -11.07 20.82
C ASP A 31 -9.74 -12.20 19.96
N LEU A 32 -10.38 -13.36 20.01
CA LEU A 32 -9.99 -14.52 19.19
C LEU A 32 -10.35 -14.36 17.72
N ALA A 33 -11.20 -13.39 17.34
CA ALA A 33 -11.46 -13.14 15.91
C ALA A 33 -10.18 -12.64 15.21
N SER A 34 -9.36 -11.87 15.92
CA SER A 34 -8.07 -11.36 15.42
C SER A 34 -7.10 -12.48 15.03
N LEU A 35 -7.14 -13.64 15.67
CA LEU A 35 -6.29 -14.79 15.31
C LEU A 35 -6.52 -15.25 13.86
N PHE A 36 -7.73 -15.03 13.35
CA PHE A 36 -8.19 -15.48 12.04
C PHE A 36 -8.17 -14.38 10.97
N CYS A 37 -7.79 -13.16 11.34
CA CYS A 37 -7.61 -12.04 10.42
C CYS A 37 -6.15 -12.00 9.94
N GLY A 38 -5.91 -12.05 8.63
CA GLY A 38 -4.55 -12.07 8.09
C GLY A 38 -3.82 -13.42 8.25
N ASP A 39 -4.54 -14.49 8.60
CA ASP A 39 -3.99 -15.84 8.79
C ASP A 39 -3.54 -16.51 7.49
N ASN A 40 -3.78 -15.91 6.32
CA ASN A 40 -3.50 -16.49 5.00
C ASN A 40 -4.07 -17.93 4.83
N GLY A 41 -5.18 -18.23 5.52
CA GLY A 41 -5.83 -19.54 5.46
C GLY A 41 -5.16 -20.65 6.28
N ILE A 42 -4.15 -20.36 7.09
CA ILE A 42 -3.43 -21.41 7.84
C ILE A 42 -4.21 -21.96 9.05
N PHE A 43 -5.26 -21.28 9.52
CA PHE A 43 -6.01 -21.70 10.71
C PHE A 43 -7.43 -22.24 10.41
N GLY A 44 -7.84 -22.25 9.14
CA GLY A 44 -9.13 -22.80 8.73
C GLY A 44 -9.86 -21.94 7.69
N VAL A 45 -11.13 -22.28 7.47
CA VAL A 45 -11.97 -21.66 6.43
C VAL A 45 -13.01 -20.75 7.07
N LYS A 46 -12.94 -19.46 6.72
CA LYS A 46 -13.96 -18.47 7.08
C LYS A 46 -15.16 -18.65 6.14
N THR A 47 -16.24 -19.25 6.63
CA THR A 47 -17.45 -19.56 5.83
C THR A 47 -18.55 -18.51 5.93
N LYS A 48 -18.57 -17.71 7.00
CA LYS A 48 -19.51 -16.61 7.23
C LYS A 48 -18.79 -15.48 7.95
N ILE A 49 -19.10 -14.25 7.57
CA ILE A 49 -18.66 -13.03 8.25
C ILE A 49 -19.85 -12.10 8.42
N SER A 50 -19.75 -11.21 9.40
CA SER A 50 -20.73 -10.14 9.59
C SER A 50 -19.96 -8.83 9.67
N LEU A 51 -20.27 -7.93 8.73
CA LEU A 51 -19.63 -6.63 8.60
C LEU A 51 -20.64 -5.55 8.95
N GLN A 52 -20.18 -4.50 9.59
CA GLN A 52 -20.98 -3.29 9.74
C GLN A 52 -21.04 -2.59 8.38
N ALA A 53 -22.24 -2.18 7.98
CA ALA A 53 -22.48 -1.42 6.77
C ALA A 53 -23.20 -0.13 7.14
N PHE A 54 -22.80 0.96 6.49
CA PHE A 54 -23.39 2.28 6.67
C PHE A 54 -23.91 2.78 5.31
N PRO A 55 -24.95 3.63 5.29
CA PRO A 55 -25.35 4.32 4.07
C PRO A 55 -24.16 5.11 3.50
N ARG A 56 -23.98 5.09 2.18
CA ARG A 56 -22.99 5.94 1.52
C ARG A 56 -23.34 7.41 1.80
N PRO A 57 -22.40 8.25 2.28
CA PRO A 57 -22.66 9.66 2.49
C PRO A 57 -23.08 10.34 1.17
N PRO A 58 -24.08 11.25 1.20
CA PRO A 58 -24.62 11.88 -0.01
C PRO A 58 -23.71 12.92 -0.67
N PHE A 59 -22.69 13.41 0.04
CA PHE A 59 -21.79 14.45 -0.46
C PHE A 59 -20.35 13.96 -0.46
N ALA A 60 -19.59 14.32 -1.50
CA ALA A 60 -18.17 14.01 -1.61
C ALA A 60 -17.41 15.16 -2.29
N ASN A 61 -16.13 15.30 -1.98
CA ASN A 61 -15.21 16.21 -2.64
C ASN A 61 -13.87 15.49 -2.87
N TYR A 62 -13.20 15.85 -3.95
CA TYR A 62 -11.98 15.20 -4.41
C TYR A 62 -11.06 16.26 -5.02
N LYS A 63 -9.84 16.37 -4.49
CA LYS A 63 -8.91 17.41 -4.89
C LYS A 63 -7.51 16.85 -5.04
N THR A 64 -6.84 17.31 -6.09
CA THR A 64 -5.49 16.87 -6.47
C THR A 64 -4.56 18.07 -6.43
N PHE A 65 -3.34 17.85 -5.94
CA PHE A 65 -2.33 18.88 -5.76
C PHE A 65 -0.99 18.42 -6.30
N LEU A 66 -0.27 19.33 -6.95
CA LEU A 66 1.12 19.18 -7.30
C LEU A 66 1.99 19.62 -6.12
N LEU A 67 2.88 18.74 -5.65
CA LEU A 67 3.76 19.03 -4.52
C LEU A 67 4.98 19.89 -4.93
N PRO A 68 5.55 20.65 -3.97
CA PRO A 68 6.79 21.38 -4.19
C PRO A 68 8.00 20.44 -4.30
N ARG A 69 9.21 21.01 -4.38
CA ARG A 69 10.45 20.21 -4.22
C ARG A 69 10.45 19.57 -2.84
N LYS A 70 11.13 18.42 -2.71
CA LYS A 70 11.12 17.59 -1.48
C LYS A 70 9.72 17.05 -1.20
N SER A 71 9.05 16.60 -2.27
CA SER A 71 7.69 16.07 -2.27
C SER A 71 7.49 14.95 -1.26
N VAL A 72 8.50 14.09 -1.06
CA VAL A 72 8.50 12.99 -0.09
C VAL A 72 8.38 13.52 1.34
N GLU A 73 9.21 14.48 1.73
CA GLU A 73 9.16 15.08 3.06
C GLU A 73 7.91 15.94 3.24
N THR A 74 7.50 16.66 2.19
CA THR A 74 6.27 17.46 2.20
C THR A 74 5.04 16.58 2.37
N SER A 75 4.95 15.43 1.69
CA SER A 75 3.82 14.52 1.86
C SER A 75 3.77 13.93 3.27
N ALA A 76 4.92 13.66 3.90
CA ALA A 76 4.96 13.14 5.26
C ALA A 76 4.45 14.18 6.27
N ASN A 77 4.80 15.45 6.05
CA ASN A 77 4.27 16.57 6.85
C ASN A 77 2.76 16.72 6.65
N ILE A 78 2.26 16.68 5.41
CA ILE A 78 0.84 16.77 5.11
C ILE A 78 0.06 15.63 5.80
N PHE A 79 0.50 14.39 5.65
CA PHE A 79 -0.12 13.24 6.32
C PHE A 79 -0.11 13.39 7.85
N THR A 80 0.99 13.86 8.42
CA THR A 80 1.11 14.14 9.85
C THR A 80 0.11 15.20 10.30
N GLU A 81 -0.01 16.31 9.57
CA GLU A 81 -0.95 17.39 9.88
C GLU A 81 -2.41 16.95 9.77
N ILE A 82 -2.76 16.15 8.74
CA ILE A 82 -4.09 15.55 8.61
C ILE A 82 -4.44 14.73 9.86
N ARG A 83 -3.52 13.86 10.30
CA ARG A 83 -3.71 13.03 11.50
C ARG A 83 -3.75 13.84 12.79
N GLN A 84 -2.89 14.84 12.95
CA GLN A 84 -2.87 15.70 14.13
C GLN A 84 -4.15 16.54 14.28
N LYS A 85 -4.76 16.96 13.16
CA LYS A 85 -6.04 17.66 13.18
C LYS A 85 -7.24 16.73 13.35
N GLY A 86 -7.07 15.42 13.17
CA GLY A 86 -8.15 14.45 13.24
C GLY A 86 -9.19 14.63 12.12
N VAL A 87 -8.77 15.14 10.96
CA VAL A 87 -9.68 15.30 9.81
C VAL A 87 -9.90 13.94 9.20
N ASP A 88 -11.15 13.51 9.16
CA ASP A 88 -11.55 12.25 8.53
C ASP A 88 -11.46 12.37 7.00
N VAL A 89 -10.76 11.42 6.39
CA VAL A 89 -10.53 11.34 4.95
C VAL A 89 -10.91 9.96 4.45
N TYR A 90 -11.59 9.91 3.31
CA TYR A 90 -11.90 8.65 2.65
C TYR A 90 -10.61 8.06 2.05
N ASP A 91 -9.87 8.87 1.30
CA ASP A 91 -8.54 8.56 0.81
C ASP A 91 -7.63 9.79 0.96
N ALA A 92 -6.35 9.55 1.27
CA ALA A 92 -5.29 10.53 1.10
C ALA A 92 -4.03 9.80 0.60
N ILE A 93 -3.59 10.15 -0.60
CA ILE A 93 -2.60 9.37 -1.34
C ILE A 93 -1.52 10.29 -1.90
N TYR A 94 -0.27 9.84 -1.80
CA TYR A 94 0.91 10.48 -2.37
C TYR A 94 1.53 9.61 -3.47
N ILE A 95 1.66 10.16 -4.67
CA ILE A 95 2.33 9.54 -5.81
C ILE A 95 3.65 10.29 -6.05
N MET A 96 4.78 9.60 -5.97
CA MET A 96 6.11 10.23 -6.00
C MET A 96 6.58 10.71 -7.38
N ASP A 97 7.54 11.64 -7.37
CA ASP A 97 8.12 12.29 -8.57
C ASP A 97 8.52 11.29 -9.65
N LEU A 98 9.17 10.18 -9.27
CA LEU A 98 9.62 9.15 -10.20
C LEU A 98 8.44 8.50 -10.93
N LEU A 99 7.40 8.11 -10.21
CA LEU A 99 6.19 7.51 -10.79
C LEU A 99 5.49 8.50 -11.72
N VAL A 100 5.32 9.76 -11.29
CA VAL A 100 4.69 10.80 -12.11
C VAL A 100 5.49 11.04 -13.39
N SER A 101 6.81 11.10 -13.29
CA SER A 101 7.70 11.34 -14.42
C SER A 101 7.68 10.20 -15.43
N VAL A 102 7.90 8.97 -14.98
CA VAL A 102 7.89 7.78 -15.84
C VAL A 102 6.50 7.53 -16.40
N GLY A 103 5.46 7.60 -15.56
CA GLY A 103 4.08 7.41 -16.01
C GLY A 103 3.65 8.43 -17.07
N CYS A 104 4.07 9.70 -16.97
CA CYS A 104 3.86 10.68 -18.05
C CYS A 104 4.66 10.34 -19.31
N GLN A 105 5.93 9.92 -19.17
CA GLN A 105 6.80 9.60 -20.30
C GLN A 105 6.23 8.46 -21.16
N TYR A 106 5.57 7.49 -20.52
CA TYR A 106 5.00 6.31 -21.18
C TYR A 106 3.48 6.37 -21.36
N GLY A 107 2.85 7.53 -21.15
CA GLY A 107 1.43 7.74 -21.41
C GLY A 107 0.47 7.08 -20.41
N LEU A 108 0.94 6.61 -19.25
CA LEU A 108 0.10 6.10 -18.16
C LEU A 108 -0.68 7.22 -17.46
N PHE A 109 -0.13 8.44 -17.44
CA PHE A 109 -0.74 9.60 -16.79
C PHE A 109 -1.01 10.75 -17.77
N PRO A 110 -1.92 10.56 -18.75
CA PRO A 110 -2.19 11.56 -19.79
C PRO A 110 -2.67 12.89 -19.20
N LEU A 111 -3.43 12.86 -18.09
CA LEU A 111 -3.93 14.06 -17.40
C LEU A 111 -2.82 14.95 -16.81
N TRP A 112 -1.58 14.46 -16.72
CA TRP A 112 -0.45 15.21 -16.19
C TRP A 112 0.59 15.57 -17.25
N GLU A 113 0.39 15.22 -18.52
CA GLU A 113 1.35 15.44 -19.63
C GLU A 113 1.81 16.91 -19.73
N ASN A 114 0.88 17.85 -19.53
CA ASN A 114 1.12 19.29 -19.65
C ASN A 114 1.68 19.95 -18.38
N LEU A 115 1.91 19.19 -17.29
CA LEU A 115 2.54 19.74 -16.09
C LEU A 115 3.95 20.25 -16.42
N LYS A 116 4.20 21.53 -16.13
CA LYS A 116 5.51 22.17 -16.32
C LYS A 116 6.65 21.43 -15.61
N ARG A 117 6.33 20.77 -14.49
CA ARG A 117 7.27 20.00 -13.68
C ARG A 117 6.61 18.70 -13.25
N LYS A 118 7.25 17.57 -13.54
CA LYS A 118 6.82 16.23 -13.11
C LYS A 118 7.29 15.99 -11.68
N ARG A 119 6.51 16.49 -10.72
CA ARG A 119 6.74 16.29 -9.29
C ARG A 119 5.64 15.44 -8.71
N GLY A 120 5.83 15.04 -7.46
CA GLY A 120 4.88 14.23 -6.74
C GLY A 120 3.51 14.87 -6.68
N ILE A 121 2.49 14.03 -6.79
CA ILE A 121 1.10 14.39 -6.71
C ILE A 121 0.56 13.93 -5.36
N PHE A 122 -0.17 14.80 -4.69
CA PHE A 122 -0.94 14.44 -3.51
C PHE A 122 -2.40 14.64 -3.82
N PHE A 123 -3.25 13.73 -3.41
CA PHE A 123 -4.68 13.93 -3.55
C PHE A 123 -5.44 13.39 -2.35
N TYR A 124 -6.62 13.95 -2.12
CA TYR A 124 -7.54 13.45 -1.12
C TYR A 124 -8.95 13.30 -1.68
N VAL A 125 -9.69 12.39 -1.06
CA VAL A 125 -11.13 12.22 -1.21
C VAL A 125 -11.76 12.33 0.18
N ILE A 126 -12.84 13.08 0.30
CA ILE A 126 -13.63 13.20 1.52
C ILE A 126 -15.11 12.98 1.21
N GLU A 127 -15.81 12.43 2.18
CA GLU A 127 -17.25 12.25 2.16
C GLU A 127 -17.89 12.92 3.39
N ALA A 128 -19.15 13.32 3.27
CA ALA A 128 -19.87 14.03 4.30
C ALA A 128 -21.38 13.79 4.23
N ASN A 129 -22.06 13.95 5.37
CA ASN A 129 -23.52 13.81 5.49
C ASN A 129 -24.26 15.13 5.25
N SER A 130 -23.55 16.25 5.09
CA SER A 130 -24.09 17.56 4.73
C SER A 130 -23.08 18.39 3.94
N GLU A 131 -23.56 19.36 3.17
CA GLU A 131 -22.70 20.32 2.45
C GLU A 131 -21.80 21.12 3.42
N VAL A 132 -22.34 21.54 4.58
CA VAL A 132 -21.60 22.31 5.59
C VAL A 132 -20.42 21.50 6.15
N GLU A 133 -20.63 20.22 6.45
CA GLU A 133 -19.55 19.32 6.88
C GLU A 133 -18.50 19.16 5.78
N LEU A 134 -18.93 19.00 4.52
CA LEU A 134 -18.03 18.85 3.38
C LEU A 134 -17.17 20.11 3.18
N GLU A 135 -17.78 21.29 3.25
CA GLU A 135 -17.11 22.58 3.08
C GLU A 135 -16.05 22.80 4.16
N GLU A 136 -16.38 22.50 5.43
CA GLU A 136 -15.43 22.68 6.53
C GLU A 136 -14.28 21.66 6.46
N LYS A 137 -14.55 20.38 6.15
CA LYS A 137 -13.50 19.38 5.87
C LYS A 137 -12.59 19.82 4.71
N THR A 138 -13.17 20.29 3.61
CA THR A 138 -12.45 20.80 2.44
C THR A 138 -11.52 21.94 2.84
N LYS A 139 -12.05 22.94 3.55
CA LYS A 139 -11.28 24.10 4.02
C LYS A 139 -10.11 23.69 4.92
N GLN A 140 -10.32 22.75 5.83
CA GLN A 140 -9.25 22.27 6.72
C GLN A 140 -8.12 21.59 5.95
N LEU A 141 -8.45 20.72 5.00
CA LEU A 141 -7.47 20.02 4.17
C LEU A 141 -6.76 20.96 3.22
N ASP A 142 -7.50 21.82 2.50
CA ASP A 142 -6.91 22.83 1.61
C ASP A 142 -5.91 23.71 2.35
N ASN A 143 -6.25 24.14 3.57
CA ASN A 143 -5.33 24.92 4.39
C ASN A 143 -4.04 24.15 4.71
N ILE A 144 -4.11 22.82 4.97
CA ILE A 144 -2.91 21.99 5.21
C ILE A 144 -2.05 21.94 3.93
N LEU A 145 -2.66 21.62 2.79
CA LEU A 145 -1.96 21.46 1.51
C LEU A 145 -1.32 22.76 1.04
N LEU A 146 -2.08 23.86 1.06
CA LEU A 146 -1.61 25.18 0.64
C LEU A 146 -0.54 25.74 1.59
N SER A 147 -0.63 25.51 2.91
CA SER A 147 0.42 25.90 3.86
C SER A 147 1.73 25.15 3.61
N ASN A 148 1.63 23.92 3.10
CA ASN A 148 2.76 23.12 2.66
C ASN A 148 3.22 23.46 1.23
N LYS A 149 2.72 24.55 0.63
CA LYS A 149 3.08 25.06 -0.70
C LYS A 149 2.75 24.09 -1.84
N ALA A 150 1.76 23.22 -1.64
CA ALA A 150 1.19 22.43 -2.72
C ALA A 150 0.33 23.33 -3.62
N GLU A 151 0.33 23.06 -4.92
CA GLU A 151 -0.45 23.77 -5.94
C GLU A 151 -1.67 22.92 -6.29
N GLU A 152 -2.87 23.44 -6.04
CA GLU A 152 -4.11 22.78 -6.45
C GLU A 152 -4.17 22.66 -7.99
N LEU A 153 -4.43 21.44 -8.46
CA LEU A 153 -4.83 21.18 -9.85
C LEU A 153 -6.33 21.46 -9.99
N GLY A 154 -6.79 21.74 -11.21
CA GLY A 154 -8.17 22.18 -11.42
C GLY A 154 -9.23 21.15 -11.02
N ARG A 155 -10.50 21.54 -11.11
CA ARG A 155 -11.61 20.77 -10.54
C ARG A 155 -11.96 19.54 -11.36
N GLU A 156 -11.70 19.57 -12.67
CA GLU A 156 -12.10 18.53 -13.61
C GLU A 156 -10.95 17.55 -13.89
N ILE A 157 -11.28 16.34 -14.36
CA ILE A 157 -10.28 15.32 -14.72
C ILE A 157 -9.29 15.88 -15.77
N GLY A 158 -9.80 16.63 -16.74
CA GLY A 158 -9.00 17.29 -17.79
C GLY A 158 -8.04 18.36 -17.26
N ASP A 159 -8.26 18.88 -16.05
CA ASP A 159 -7.36 19.83 -15.39
C ASP A 159 -6.23 19.13 -14.61
N GLY A 160 -6.22 17.81 -14.62
CA GLY A 160 -5.29 17.00 -13.84
C GLY A 160 -5.86 16.46 -12.52
N ASN A 161 -7.17 16.56 -12.28
CA ASN A 161 -7.80 16.07 -11.05
C ASN A 161 -7.88 14.53 -11.01
N PHE A 162 -6.81 13.91 -10.55
CA PHE A 162 -6.72 12.48 -10.38
C PHE A 162 -7.68 11.93 -9.34
N ALA A 163 -7.91 12.64 -8.22
CA ALA A 163 -8.90 12.22 -7.22
C ALA A 163 -10.31 12.11 -7.81
N LYS A 164 -10.70 13.04 -8.70
CA LYS A 164 -11.99 12.97 -9.41
C LYS A 164 -12.05 11.69 -10.24
N TRP A 165 -11.04 11.45 -11.08
CA TRP A 165 -10.98 10.26 -11.91
C TRP A 165 -10.99 8.97 -11.08
N HIS A 166 -10.22 8.92 -10.00
CA HIS A 166 -10.15 7.80 -9.07
C HIS A 166 -11.53 7.50 -8.46
N TYR A 167 -12.25 8.53 -8.02
CA TYR A 167 -13.54 8.37 -7.34
C TYR A 167 -14.73 8.15 -8.30
N THR A 168 -14.79 8.84 -9.44
CA THR A 168 -15.99 8.85 -10.31
C THR A 168 -15.90 7.92 -11.52
N GLU A 169 -14.72 7.71 -12.09
CA GLU A 169 -14.52 6.91 -13.30
C GLU A 169 -13.99 5.50 -12.99
N GLN A 170 -14.11 5.07 -11.73
CA GLN A 170 -13.62 3.80 -11.19
C GLN A 170 -12.10 3.63 -11.21
N GLY A 171 -11.33 4.73 -11.23
CA GLY A 171 -9.88 4.72 -11.46
C GLY A 171 -9.24 3.50 -10.81
N HIS A 172 -8.82 2.57 -11.68
CA HIS A 172 -8.68 1.13 -11.45
C HIS A 172 -8.53 0.67 -10.00
N TRP A 173 -9.29 -0.36 -9.61
CA TRP A 173 -9.08 -1.09 -8.36
C TRP A 173 -7.62 -1.57 -8.31
N LEU A 174 -6.86 -1.04 -7.36
CA LEU A 174 -5.44 -1.26 -7.09
C LEU A 174 -4.44 -0.62 -8.07
N PHE A 175 -3.70 0.38 -7.55
CA PHE A 175 -2.51 1.00 -8.15
C PHE A 175 -1.22 0.54 -7.45
N ALA A 176 -1.12 -0.76 -7.11
CA ALA A 176 -0.07 -1.29 -6.21
C ALA A 176 1.33 -0.80 -6.57
N HIS A 177 1.73 -0.94 -7.84
CA HIS A 177 2.90 -0.26 -8.38
C HIS A 177 2.56 0.34 -9.74
N ASN A 178 2.41 1.66 -9.80
CA ASN A 178 1.96 2.45 -10.96
C ASN A 178 2.75 2.26 -12.28
N LEU A 179 3.85 1.52 -12.26
CA LEU A 179 4.68 1.23 -13.43
C LEU A 179 4.46 -0.19 -13.97
N TRP A 180 3.56 -0.97 -13.37
CA TRP A 180 3.19 -2.28 -13.88
C TRP A 180 2.66 -2.16 -15.31
N GLY A 181 3.24 -2.91 -16.24
CA GLY A 181 2.80 -2.96 -17.62
C GLY A 181 3.12 -1.72 -18.44
N VAL A 182 3.97 -0.81 -17.93
CA VAL A 182 4.41 0.39 -18.67
C VAL A 182 5.06 0.03 -20.01
N VAL A 183 5.72 -1.13 -20.06
CA VAL A 183 6.12 -1.82 -21.28
C VAL A 183 5.71 -3.31 -21.17
N PRO A 184 5.44 -4.01 -22.28
CA PRO A 184 5.01 -5.41 -22.24
C PRO A 184 5.97 -6.30 -21.44
N GLY A 185 5.42 -7.09 -20.51
CA GLY A 185 6.20 -8.01 -19.66
C GLY A 185 6.92 -7.36 -18.48
N PHE A 186 6.75 -6.06 -18.26
CA PHE A 186 7.30 -5.35 -17.11
C PHE A 186 6.36 -5.49 -15.91
N GLU A 187 6.79 -6.25 -14.91
CA GLU A 187 6.01 -6.72 -13.77
C GLU A 187 6.59 -6.20 -12.44
N PRO A 188 5.76 -5.96 -11.42
CA PRO A 188 6.21 -5.59 -10.09
C PRO A 188 6.78 -6.80 -9.34
N LEU A 189 7.91 -6.59 -8.66
CA LEU A 189 8.45 -7.42 -7.60
C LEU A 189 8.49 -6.58 -6.33
N ASP A 190 7.36 -6.52 -5.65
CA ASP A 190 7.15 -5.71 -4.45
C ASP A 190 6.52 -6.53 -3.31
N ALA A 191 6.43 -5.88 -2.17
CA ALA A 191 5.57 -6.32 -1.09
C ALA A 191 5.04 -5.09 -0.35
N GLU A 192 3.96 -5.30 0.38
CA GLU A 192 3.19 -4.23 1.01
C GLU A 192 3.35 -4.30 2.53
N CYS A 193 3.75 -3.17 3.12
CA CYS A 193 3.90 -3.03 4.55
C CYS A 193 3.26 -1.75 5.08
N HIS A 194 3.04 -1.72 6.38
CA HIS A 194 2.77 -0.50 7.12
C HIS A 194 4.07 0.03 7.73
N THR A 195 4.20 1.35 7.72
CA THR A 195 5.29 2.06 8.39
C THR A 195 4.77 3.38 8.96
N PRO A 196 5.35 3.91 10.04
CA PRO A 196 5.01 5.24 10.53
C PRO A 196 5.18 6.32 9.45
N ILE A 197 4.29 7.32 9.45
CA ILE A 197 4.32 8.44 8.47
C ILE A 197 5.71 9.11 8.40
N ASN A 198 6.38 9.26 9.54
CA ASN A 198 7.70 9.91 9.61
C ASN A 198 8.87 9.01 9.17
N SER A 199 8.66 7.70 8.98
CA SER A 199 9.72 6.75 8.67
C SER A 199 9.92 6.57 7.15
N TYR A 200 8.85 6.57 6.36
CA TYR A 200 8.96 6.25 4.92
C TYR A 200 9.92 7.17 4.12
N PRO A 201 10.11 8.47 4.43
CA PRO A 201 11.09 9.28 3.71
C PRO A 201 12.52 8.74 3.81
N ALA A 202 12.90 8.24 4.99
CA ALA A 202 14.21 7.63 5.19
C ALA A 202 14.33 6.28 4.48
N ILE A 203 13.25 5.50 4.45
CA ILE A 203 13.19 4.22 3.74
C ILE A 203 13.40 4.45 2.24
N LEU A 204 12.68 5.39 1.62
CA LEU A 204 12.83 5.71 0.19
C LEU A 204 14.27 6.13 -0.16
N LYS A 205 14.89 6.98 0.67
CA LYS A 205 16.29 7.37 0.47
C LYS A 205 17.25 6.18 0.59
N ASP A 206 16.94 5.21 1.46
CA ASP A 206 17.72 3.99 1.60
C ASP A 206 17.55 3.04 0.41
N LEU A 207 16.36 3.02 -0.21
CA LEU A 207 16.08 2.32 -1.46
C LEU A 207 16.86 2.91 -2.64
N ASP A 208 17.02 4.24 -2.72
CA ASP A 208 17.89 4.86 -3.72
C ASP A 208 19.35 4.36 -3.60
N GLN A 209 19.84 4.21 -2.36
CA GLN A 209 21.16 3.64 -2.12
C GLN A 209 21.23 2.14 -2.42
N TRP A 210 20.12 1.41 -2.25
CA TRP A 210 20.03 0.02 -2.66
C TRP A 210 20.14 -0.12 -4.18
N ASP A 211 19.41 0.71 -4.93
CA ASP A 211 19.45 0.72 -6.40
C ASP A 211 20.87 1.01 -6.93
N GLN A 212 21.58 1.95 -6.31
CA GLN A 212 22.99 2.24 -6.64
C GLN A 212 23.91 1.03 -6.39
N LYS A 213 23.74 0.33 -5.27
CA LYS A 213 24.56 -0.85 -4.91
C LYS A 213 24.33 -2.04 -5.85
N HIS A 214 23.15 -2.14 -6.46
CA HIS A 214 22.76 -3.24 -7.34
C HIS A 214 22.70 -2.85 -8.83
N THR A 215 23.34 -1.74 -9.19
CA THR A 215 23.32 -1.23 -10.57
C THR A 215 23.94 -2.21 -11.57
N GLU A 216 24.91 -3.04 -11.16
CA GLU A 216 25.50 -4.06 -12.04
C GLU A 216 24.45 -5.10 -12.46
N GLU A 217 23.70 -5.66 -11.51
CA GLU A 217 22.62 -6.60 -11.79
C GLU A 217 21.50 -5.96 -12.62
N MET A 218 21.09 -4.74 -12.29
CA MET A 218 20.08 -4.01 -13.06
C MET A 218 20.54 -3.79 -14.51
N ASN A 219 21.83 -3.52 -14.72
CA ASN A 219 22.41 -3.35 -16.06
C ASN A 219 22.48 -4.66 -16.85
N MET A 220 22.55 -5.83 -16.19
CA MET A 220 22.44 -7.11 -16.89
C MET A 220 21.03 -7.30 -17.47
N ILE A 221 19.99 -6.98 -16.70
CA ILE A 221 18.61 -7.02 -17.18
C ILE A 221 18.41 -6.00 -18.32
N LEU A 222 18.90 -4.77 -18.16
CA LEU A 222 18.87 -3.75 -19.23
C LEU A 222 19.49 -4.25 -20.54
N LYS A 223 20.64 -4.93 -20.49
CA LYS A 223 21.30 -5.47 -21.69
C LYS A 223 20.47 -6.54 -22.40
N ILE A 224 19.63 -7.27 -21.66
CA ILE A 224 18.78 -8.34 -22.22
C ILE A 224 17.44 -7.79 -22.70
N ALA A 225 16.78 -7.00 -21.86
CA ALA A 225 15.41 -6.53 -22.07
C ALA A 225 15.31 -5.16 -22.76
N GLY A 226 16.43 -4.44 -22.92
CA GLY A 226 16.44 -3.10 -23.49
C GLY A 226 15.89 -2.01 -22.56
N PHE A 227 15.47 -2.37 -21.34
CA PHE A 227 14.91 -1.45 -20.36
C PHE A 227 15.39 -1.82 -18.95
N ARG A 228 15.75 -0.81 -18.15
CA ARG A 228 16.31 -1.00 -16.81
C ARG A 228 15.17 -1.19 -15.80
N PRO A 229 15.27 -2.15 -14.88
CA PRO A 229 14.36 -2.22 -13.75
C PRO A 229 14.30 -0.89 -12.97
N ILE A 230 13.13 -0.60 -12.40
CA ILE A 230 12.86 0.66 -11.67
C ILE A 230 12.54 0.32 -10.22
N THR A 231 13.44 0.71 -9.32
CA THR A 231 13.28 0.60 -7.87
C THR A 231 12.42 1.73 -7.34
N GLY A 232 11.63 1.45 -6.30
CA GLY A 232 10.93 2.49 -5.56
C GLY A 232 9.77 1.93 -4.75
N SER A 233 8.71 2.70 -4.74
CA SER A 233 7.47 2.35 -4.07
C SER A 233 6.29 2.75 -4.96
N GLY A 234 5.15 2.10 -4.77
CA GLY A 234 3.87 2.54 -5.30
C GLY A 234 3.38 3.85 -4.69
N PRO A 235 2.12 4.23 -4.92
CA PRO A 235 1.47 5.27 -4.14
C PRO A 235 1.60 4.98 -2.63
N ILE A 236 1.84 6.02 -1.84
CA ILE A 236 1.84 5.94 -0.38
C ILE A 236 0.47 6.39 0.11
N ILE A 237 -0.21 5.53 0.86
CA ILE A 237 -1.60 5.72 1.24
C ILE A 237 -1.68 5.96 2.75
N LEU A 238 -2.40 7.00 3.17
CA LEU A 238 -2.66 7.24 4.58
C LEU A 238 -3.64 6.18 5.11
N VAL A 239 -3.18 5.33 6.03
CA VAL A 239 -4.00 4.31 6.69
C VAL A 239 -4.20 4.64 8.17
N ASP A 240 -5.01 3.86 8.87
CA ASP A 240 -5.42 4.16 10.24
C ASP A 240 -4.24 4.43 11.21
N GLY A 241 -4.48 5.30 12.18
CA GLY A 241 -3.48 5.78 13.12
C GLY A 241 -2.41 6.67 12.46
N ASN A 242 -1.16 6.54 12.93
CA ASN A 242 -0.02 7.35 12.48
C ASN A 242 0.83 6.61 11.43
N ASN A 243 0.18 5.84 10.57
CA ASN A 243 0.85 4.92 9.64
C ASN A 243 0.46 5.22 8.19
N VAL A 244 1.32 4.80 7.28
CA VAL A 244 1.01 4.70 5.86
C VAL A 244 1.12 3.26 5.41
N GLU A 245 0.34 2.92 4.38
CA GLU A 245 0.66 1.80 3.50
C GLU A 245 1.83 2.21 2.62
N PHE A 246 2.79 1.29 2.49
CA PHE A 246 4.03 1.45 1.77
C PHE A 246 4.30 0.18 0.94
N THR A 247 3.88 0.21 -0.31
CA THR A 247 4.22 -0.83 -1.30
C THR A 247 5.62 -0.57 -1.82
N CYS A 248 6.57 -1.47 -1.58
CA CYS A 248 7.98 -1.23 -1.94
C CYS A 248 8.63 -2.42 -2.63
N GLY A 249 9.54 -2.12 -3.55
CA GLY A 249 10.20 -3.13 -4.36
C GLY A 249 10.82 -2.52 -5.60
N PHE A 250 10.73 -3.25 -6.70
CA PHE A 250 11.12 -2.76 -8.01
C PHE A 250 10.27 -3.42 -9.10
N THR A 251 10.17 -2.76 -10.24
CA THR A 251 9.57 -3.34 -11.44
C THR A 251 10.67 -3.85 -12.36
N SER A 252 10.48 -5.03 -12.95
CA SER A 252 11.44 -5.72 -13.80
C SER A 252 10.72 -6.55 -14.85
N PHE A 253 11.46 -7.30 -15.67
CA PHE A 253 10.85 -8.25 -16.60
C PHE A 253 10.73 -9.64 -15.97
N ALA A 254 9.71 -10.39 -16.37
CA ALA A 254 9.68 -11.83 -16.16
C ALA A 254 10.84 -12.52 -16.92
N SER A 255 10.94 -13.84 -16.80
CA SER A 255 11.96 -14.60 -17.53
C SER A 255 11.68 -14.72 -19.03
N TYR A 256 10.44 -14.49 -19.49
CA TYR A 256 10.07 -14.67 -20.89
C TYR A 256 9.92 -13.34 -21.62
N ILE A 257 10.76 -13.11 -22.63
CA ILE A 257 10.80 -11.88 -23.43
C ILE A 257 10.95 -12.28 -24.91
N ASP A 258 10.11 -11.72 -25.78
CA ASP A 258 10.17 -11.88 -27.24
C ASP A 258 10.33 -13.33 -27.73
N GLY A 259 9.59 -14.26 -27.14
CA GLY A 259 9.63 -15.67 -27.57
C GLY A 259 10.72 -16.51 -26.91
N LYS A 260 11.56 -15.92 -26.06
CA LYS A 260 12.70 -16.59 -25.43
C LYS A 260 12.64 -16.50 -23.91
N ASN A 261 13.03 -17.61 -23.26
CA ASN A 261 13.21 -17.65 -21.82
C ASN A 261 14.66 -17.30 -21.44
N TYR A 262 14.82 -16.44 -20.45
CA TYR A 262 16.06 -15.94 -19.87
C TYR A 262 16.05 -16.23 -18.36
N ASP A 263 16.44 -17.45 -17.98
CA ASP A 263 16.50 -17.88 -16.57
C ASP A 263 17.34 -16.93 -15.70
N ILE A 264 18.38 -16.32 -16.28
CA ILE A 264 19.22 -15.32 -15.62
C ILE A 264 18.42 -14.13 -15.09
N ILE A 265 17.36 -13.67 -15.77
CA ILE A 265 16.52 -12.58 -15.29
C ILE A 265 15.78 -13.02 -14.03
N ARG A 266 15.23 -14.24 -14.02
CA ARG A 266 14.55 -14.80 -12.85
C ARG A 266 15.49 -14.92 -11.66
N GLU A 267 16.70 -15.43 -11.86
CA GLU A 267 17.71 -15.55 -10.81
C GLU A 267 18.09 -14.19 -10.22
N ILE A 268 18.35 -13.20 -11.07
CA ILE A 268 18.65 -11.83 -10.64
C ILE A 268 17.46 -11.24 -9.89
N ASN A 269 16.25 -11.34 -10.43
CA ASN A 269 15.04 -10.81 -9.80
C ASN A 269 14.82 -11.41 -8.42
N LEU A 270 14.96 -12.74 -8.24
CA LEU A 270 14.80 -13.39 -6.94
C LEU A 270 15.88 -12.94 -5.95
N LYS A 271 17.13 -12.79 -6.39
CA LYS A 271 18.22 -12.27 -5.56
C LYS A 271 17.92 -10.84 -5.09
N LEU A 272 17.55 -9.97 -6.02
CA LEU A 272 17.27 -8.57 -5.76
C LEU A 272 16.03 -8.40 -4.88
N TRP A 273 14.95 -9.14 -5.14
CA TRP A 273 13.71 -9.07 -4.37
C TRP A 273 13.92 -9.49 -2.92
N LYS A 274 14.65 -10.58 -2.66
CA LYS A 274 15.03 -10.94 -1.28
C LYS A 274 15.85 -9.85 -0.60
N SER A 275 16.83 -9.29 -1.31
CA SER A 275 17.72 -8.26 -0.76
C SER A 275 16.99 -6.96 -0.41
N ILE A 276 16.10 -6.47 -1.27
CA ILE A 276 15.34 -5.24 -0.99
C ILE A 276 14.34 -5.47 0.15
N LEU A 277 13.63 -6.60 0.18
CA LEU A 277 12.70 -6.94 1.24
C LEU A 277 13.41 -7.07 2.60
N GLU A 278 14.61 -7.66 2.64
CA GLU A 278 15.40 -7.75 3.86
C GLU A 278 15.76 -6.35 4.36
N ARG A 279 16.20 -5.49 3.43
CA ARG A 279 16.59 -4.11 3.74
C ARG A 279 15.43 -3.31 4.29
N VAL A 280 14.25 -3.40 3.68
CA VAL A 280 13.04 -2.73 4.17
C VAL A 280 12.59 -3.31 5.52
N THR A 281 12.65 -4.62 5.70
CA THR A 281 12.33 -5.27 6.99
C THR A 281 13.19 -4.72 8.13
N LYS A 282 14.47 -4.44 7.87
CA LYS A 282 15.39 -3.86 8.86
C LYS A 282 15.07 -2.41 9.26
N HIS A 283 14.15 -1.73 8.58
CA HIS A 283 13.56 -0.46 9.03
C HIS A 283 12.44 -0.65 10.07
N GLY A 284 12.08 -1.89 10.41
CA GLY A 284 11.05 -2.19 11.40
C GLY A 284 9.62 -2.03 10.87
N VAL A 285 9.42 -2.26 9.57
CA VAL A 285 8.09 -2.22 8.95
C VAL A 285 7.23 -3.42 9.37
N GLN A 286 5.91 -3.30 9.21
CA GLN A 286 4.98 -4.40 9.42
C GLN A 286 4.38 -4.86 8.09
N TRP A 287 4.80 -6.03 7.60
CA TRP A 287 4.24 -6.64 6.40
C TRP A 287 2.80 -7.13 6.63
N TYR A 288 1.91 -6.96 5.64
CA TYR A 288 0.51 -7.44 5.72
C TYR A 288 0.09 -8.37 4.57
N MET A 289 0.79 -8.32 3.43
CA MET A 289 0.65 -9.29 2.33
C MET A 289 1.91 -10.16 2.20
N MET A 290 2.18 -10.96 3.23
CA MET A 290 3.48 -11.61 3.37
C MET A 290 3.75 -12.71 2.34
N GLY A 291 2.70 -13.39 1.85
CA GLY A 291 2.83 -14.50 0.90
C GLY A 291 3.88 -15.54 1.34
N GLU A 292 4.45 -16.27 0.39
CA GLU A 292 5.54 -17.21 0.68
C GLU A 292 6.88 -16.49 0.90
N MET A 293 7.19 -15.49 0.06
CA MET A 293 8.51 -14.86 0.02
C MET A 293 8.84 -14.11 1.31
N VAL A 294 7.97 -13.18 1.74
CA VAL A 294 8.22 -12.37 2.94
C VAL A 294 8.12 -13.23 4.19
N SER A 295 7.18 -14.18 4.25
CA SER A 295 7.04 -15.09 5.40
C SER A 295 8.31 -15.91 5.66
N ARG A 296 8.93 -16.46 4.61
CA ARG A 296 10.21 -17.18 4.73
C ARG A 296 11.34 -16.23 5.12
N LEU A 297 11.43 -15.08 4.44
CA LEU A 297 12.45 -14.09 4.71
C LEU A 297 12.47 -13.64 6.18
N MET A 298 11.30 -13.31 6.74
CA MET A 298 11.17 -12.88 8.14
C MET A 298 11.75 -13.91 9.12
N VAL A 299 11.56 -15.20 8.83
CA VAL A 299 12.13 -16.29 9.64
C VAL A 299 13.64 -16.43 9.38
N GLU A 300 14.07 -16.45 8.12
CA GLU A 300 15.46 -16.63 7.71
C GLU A 300 16.39 -15.57 8.31
N ILE A 301 15.93 -14.31 8.41
CA ILE A 301 16.73 -13.21 8.96
C ILE A 301 16.57 -13.01 10.47
N GLY A 302 15.75 -13.84 11.13
CA GLY A 302 15.46 -13.72 12.55
C GLY A 302 14.70 -12.44 12.92
N ALA A 303 13.78 -11.99 12.05
CA ALA A 303 12.98 -10.78 12.31
C ALA A 303 11.98 -10.96 13.46
N TYR A 304 11.57 -12.21 13.74
CA TYR A 304 10.77 -12.56 14.89
C TYR A 304 11.65 -13.05 16.05
N SER A 305 11.26 -12.72 17.28
CA SER A 305 11.85 -13.36 18.45
C SER A 305 11.54 -14.86 18.43
N GLU A 306 12.42 -15.65 19.06
CA GLU A 306 12.25 -17.10 19.12
C GLU A 306 10.95 -17.48 19.85
N GLU A 307 10.61 -16.75 20.91
CA GLU A 307 9.39 -16.94 21.70
C GLU A 307 8.14 -16.69 20.85
N TYR A 308 8.13 -15.61 20.05
CA TYR A 308 7.01 -15.30 19.17
C TYR A 308 6.84 -16.35 18.07
N TYR A 309 7.95 -16.79 17.46
CA TYR A 309 7.89 -17.81 16.42
C TYR A 309 7.45 -19.18 16.97
N ASN A 310 7.91 -19.55 18.18
CA ASN A 310 7.44 -20.75 18.87
C ASN A 310 5.95 -20.68 19.20
N PHE A 311 5.47 -19.54 19.71
CA PHE A 311 4.06 -19.30 19.96
C PHE A 311 3.19 -19.50 18.70
N LEU A 312 3.61 -18.97 17.54
CA LEU A 312 2.90 -19.18 16.28
C LEU A 312 2.85 -20.65 15.85
N LYS A 313 3.96 -21.40 16.02
CA LYS A 313 4.00 -22.84 15.72
C LYS A 313 3.08 -23.64 16.63
N ASP A 314 3.03 -23.29 17.91
CA ASP A 314 2.18 -23.99 18.88
C ASP A 314 0.70 -23.72 18.62
N LEU A 315 0.33 -22.49 18.25
CA LEU A 315 -1.02 -22.17 17.76
C LEU A 315 -1.39 -23.00 16.53
N LYS A 316 -0.50 -23.07 15.53
CA LYS A 316 -0.74 -23.84 14.32
C LYS A 316 -0.95 -25.33 14.62
N LYS A 317 -0.08 -25.95 15.42
CA LYS A 317 -0.21 -27.36 15.81
C LYS A 317 -1.46 -27.63 16.65
N THR A 318 -1.92 -26.65 17.42
CA THR A 318 -3.14 -26.81 18.23
C THR A 318 -4.38 -26.80 17.36
N LEU A 319 -4.43 -25.92 16.34
CA LEU A 319 -5.58 -25.77 15.47
C LEU A 319 -5.57 -26.74 14.27
N ASP A 320 -4.39 -27.13 13.81
CA ASP A 320 -4.12 -28.04 12.69
C ASP A 320 -2.97 -29.01 13.06
N PRO A 321 -3.27 -30.06 13.86
CA PRO A 321 -2.25 -30.97 14.41
C PRO A 321 -1.54 -31.86 13.39
#